data_AF-A0A089JYP0-F1
#
_entry.id   AF-A0A089JYP0-F1
#
_cell.length_a   1.000
_cell.length_b   1.000
_cell.length_c   1.000
_cell.angle_alpha   90.00
_cell.angle_beta   90.00
_cell.angle_gamma   90.00
#
_symmetry.space_group_name_H-M   'P 1'
#
loop_
_entity.id
_entity.type
_entity.pdbx_description
1 polymer ?
#
loop_
_entity_poly.entity_id
_entity_poly.type
_entity_poly.pdbx_seq_one_letter_code
_entity_poly.pdbx_strand_id
1 'polypeptide(L)'
;MDDQLRQRLGLPELQDRTLSVNADMVLEESSKLDAAGTTVLNVSREDVEKGRLESYLREFKKYEKKRLRGKIIIIFNGYEQDRREVYQVREITNWVDRLLKNVPHLFYFLSRDNYAMRIAFFCLSEVVGRSGMEVSITKEQGRRLIEKVTKSALVYAKKSKDSPAEQWSLAESILDELGYEQTVQ
;
A
#
# COMPACT_ATOMS: atom_id res chain seq x y z
N MET A 1 -7.07 -0.98 16.00
CA MET A 1 -5.88 -0.12 16.20
C MET A 1 -5.91 0.45 17.60
N ASP A 2 -4.85 0.23 18.39
CA ASP A 2 -4.75 0.84 19.73
C ASP A 2 -4.32 2.32 19.69
N ASP A 3 -4.51 3.03 20.80
CA ASP A 3 -4.19 4.46 20.91
C ASP A 3 -2.70 4.76 20.78
N GLN A 4 -1.81 3.85 21.20
CA GLN A 4 -0.37 4.04 21.07
C GLN A 4 0.06 3.97 19.60
N LEU A 5 -0.49 3.03 18.83
CA LEU A 5 -0.28 2.94 17.39
C LEU A 5 -0.86 4.16 16.67
N ARG A 6 -2.08 4.57 17.01
CA ARG A 6 -2.70 5.80 16.49
C ARG A 6 -1.79 7.01 16.65
N GLN A 7 -1.27 7.23 17.86
CA GLN A 7 -0.37 8.34 18.16
C GLN A 7 0.95 8.25 17.38
N ARG A 8 1.56 7.06 17.28
CA ARG A 8 2.80 6.84 16.50
C ARG A 8 2.63 7.13 15.01
N LEU A 9 1.45 6.80 14.46
CA LEU A 9 1.05 7.10 13.08
C LEU A 9 0.62 8.57 12.90
N GLY A 10 0.40 9.30 14.01
CA GLY A 10 0.00 10.69 14.02
C GLY A 10 -1.45 10.91 13.57
N LEU A 11 -2.33 9.92 13.74
CA LEU A 11 -3.74 10.05 13.37
C LEU A 11 -4.50 10.94 14.37
N PRO A 12 -5.46 11.77 13.91
CA PRO A 12 -6.30 12.55 14.79
C PRO A 12 -7.20 11.65 15.65
N GLU A 13 -7.67 12.16 16.77
CA GLU A 13 -8.72 11.48 17.54
C GLU A 13 -10.01 11.40 16.72
N LEU A 14 -10.63 10.22 16.69
CA LEU A 14 -12.00 10.09 16.26
C LEU A 14 -12.86 10.76 17.32
N GLN A 15 -13.40 11.95 17.02
CA GLN A 15 -14.45 12.51 17.85
C GLN A 15 -15.67 11.61 17.69
N ASP A 16 -16.08 10.97 18.79
CA ASP A 16 -17.35 10.27 18.90
C ASP A 16 -18.47 11.24 18.54
N ARG A 17 -18.92 11.20 17.28
CA ARG A 17 -20.25 11.70 16.95
C ARG A 17 -21.20 10.58 17.32
N THR A 18 -21.75 10.67 18.53
CA THR A 18 -22.99 10.00 18.90
C THR A 18 -24.05 10.36 17.87
N LEU A 19 -24.27 9.48 16.92
CA LEU A 19 -25.47 9.46 16.09
C LEU A 19 -25.86 7.99 15.96
N SER A 20 -26.83 7.61 16.80
CA SER A 20 -27.68 6.46 16.52
C SER A 20 -28.37 6.74 15.18
N VAL A 21 -27.80 6.22 14.10
CA VAL A 21 -28.47 6.11 12.81
C VAL A 21 -28.46 4.63 12.49
N ASN A 22 -29.67 4.11 12.32
CA ASN A 22 -29.99 2.71 12.12
C ASN A 22 -28.95 1.97 11.28
N ALA A 23 -28.41 0.89 11.84
CA ALA A 23 -27.35 0.06 11.27
C ALA A 23 -27.72 -0.61 9.93
N ASP A 24 -28.99 -0.55 9.52
CA ASP A 24 -29.48 -1.14 8.27
C ASP A 24 -29.41 -0.20 7.07
N MET A 25 -29.08 1.09 7.26
CA MET A 25 -29.11 2.09 6.16
C MET A 25 -27.73 2.54 5.67
N VAL A 26 -26.64 2.10 6.30
CA VAL A 26 -25.27 2.53 5.96
C VAL A 26 -24.55 1.54 5.02
N LEU A 27 -25.12 0.34 4.82
CA LEU A 27 -24.56 -0.67 3.93
C LEU A 27 -24.94 -0.47 2.45
N GLU A 28 -25.96 0.35 2.13
CA GLU A 28 -26.36 0.60 0.73
C GLU A 28 -25.82 1.90 0.13
N GLU A 29 -25.50 2.94 0.92
CA GLU A 29 -25.02 4.22 0.38
C GLU A 29 -23.50 4.30 0.13
N SER A 30 -22.70 3.39 0.69
CA SER A 30 -21.27 3.26 0.32
C SER A 30 -21.04 2.50 -0.99
N SER A 31 -22.10 1.94 -1.59
CA SER A 31 -22.02 1.14 -2.82
C SER A 31 -22.21 1.94 -4.11
N LYS A 32 -22.45 3.25 -4.03
CA LYS A 32 -22.65 4.13 -5.20
C LYS A 32 -21.60 5.24 -5.27
N LEU A 33 -20.36 4.84 -5.58
CA LEU A 33 -19.23 5.59 -6.19
C LEU A 33 -17.96 4.76 -5.88
N ASP A 34 -17.63 3.74 -6.67
CA ASP A 34 -16.65 3.89 -7.75
C ASP A 34 -16.75 2.72 -8.75
N ALA A 35 -17.73 2.76 -9.65
CA ALA A 35 -17.69 1.96 -10.88
C ALA A 35 -16.74 2.61 -11.91
N ALA A 36 -15.45 2.74 -11.57
CA ALA A 36 -14.32 3.10 -12.44
C ALA A 36 -13.03 3.11 -11.58
N GLY A 37 -12.19 2.07 -11.64
CA GLY A 37 -11.24 1.89 -12.73
C GLY A 37 -9.83 1.85 -12.16
N THR A 38 -9.42 0.67 -11.66
CA THR A 38 -8.06 0.44 -11.20
C THR A 38 -7.10 0.73 -12.35
N THR A 39 -6.07 1.55 -12.09
CA THR A 39 -5.05 1.90 -13.08
C THR A 39 -3.89 0.94 -12.95
N VAL A 40 -3.57 0.28 -14.05
CA VAL A 40 -2.43 -0.64 -14.13
C VAL A 40 -1.18 0.13 -14.56
N LEU A 41 -0.16 0.12 -13.70
CA LEU A 41 1.19 0.54 -14.03
C LEU A 41 1.99 -0.67 -14.51
N ASN A 42 2.15 -0.77 -15.83
CA ASN A 42 2.95 -1.82 -16.46
C ASN A 42 4.44 -1.46 -16.40
N VAL A 43 5.23 -2.27 -15.70
CA VAL A 43 6.68 -2.13 -15.60
C VAL A 43 7.34 -3.21 -16.44
N SER A 44 8.12 -2.81 -17.45
CA SER A 44 8.80 -3.78 -18.32
C SER A 44 10.05 -4.37 -17.66
N ARG A 45 10.34 -5.63 -17.93
CA ARG A 45 11.60 -6.29 -17.55
C ARG A 45 12.84 -5.48 -17.95
N GLU A 46 12.82 -4.91 -19.15
CA GLU A 46 13.93 -4.08 -19.62
C GLU A 46 14.14 -2.85 -18.73
N ASP A 47 13.07 -2.19 -18.28
CA ASP A 47 13.16 -1.06 -17.36
C ASP A 47 13.64 -1.46 -15.97
N VAL A 48 13.21 -2.62 -15.48
CA VAL A 48 13.67 -3.18 -14.21
C VAL A 48 15.17 -3.47 -14.27
N GLU A 49 15.61 -4.26 -15.25
CA GLU A 49 17.00 -4.69 -15.40
C GLU A 49 17.96 -3.52 -15.68
N LYS A 50 17.53 -2.53 -16.46
CA LYS A 50 18.31 -1.29 -16.70
C LYS A 50 18.11 -0.24 -15.61
N GLY A 51 17.25 -0.50 -14.63
CA GLY A 51 17.00 0.41 -13.51
C GLY A 51 16.41 1.76 -13.92
N ARG A 52 15.58 1.80 -14.97
CA ARG A 52 14.90 3.00 -15.48
C ARG A 52 13.67 3.28 -14.63
N LEU A 53 13.58 4.49 -14.07
CA LEU A 53 12.48 4.90 -13.19
C LEU A 53 11.76 6.16 -13.67
N GLU A 54 12.36 6.93 -14.56
CA GLU A 54 11.97 8.31 -14.87
C GLU A 54 10.55 8.40 -15.44
N SER A 55 10.17 7.45 -16.30
CA SER A 55 8.80 7.34 -16.84
C SER A 55 7.79 7.05 -15.74
N TYR A 56 8.09 6.11 -14.84
CA TYR A 56 7.23 5.72 -13.73
C TYR A 56 7.05 6.85 -12.71
N LEU A 57 8.11 7.60 -12.41
CA LEU A 57 8.03 8.79 -11.57
C LEU A 57 7.14 9.87 -12.19
N ARG A 58 7.13 10.01 -13.52
CA ARG A 58 6.18 10.89 -14.22
C ARG A 58 4.74 10.40 -14.09
N GLU A 59 4.50 9.08 -14.13
CA GLU A 59 3.17 8.52 -13.88
C GLU A 59 2.69 8.79 -12.45
N PHE A 60 3.53 8.60 -11.43
CA PHE A 60 3.16 8.93 -10.05
C PHE A 60 2.81 10.41 -9.88
N LYS A 61 3.52 11.33 -10.53
CA LYS A 61 3.13 12.76 -10.56
C LYS A 61 1.74 12.99 -11.19
N LYS A 62 1.32 12.17 -12.15
CA LYS A 62 -0.04 12.23 -12.71
C LYS A 62 -1.05 11.65 -11.72
N TYR A 63 -0.71 10.57 -11.02
CA TYR A 63 -1.56 9.95 -10.00
C TYR A 63 -1.81 10.88 -8.82
N GLU A 64 -0.79 11.62 -8.39
CA GLU A 64 -0.90 12.70 -7.40
C GLU A 64 -1.95 13.74 -7.83
N LYS A 65 -1.86 14.24 -9.07
CA LYS A 65 -2.80 15.24 -9.61
C LYS A 65 -4.23 14.71 -9.72
N LYS A 66 -4.38 13.43 -10.05
CA LYS A 66 -5.67 12.74 -10.16
C LYS A 66 -6.21 12.21 -8.82
N ARG A 67 -5.44 12.32 -7.74
CA ARG A 67 -5.77 11.80 -6.40
C ARG A 67 -6.18 10.32 -6.41
N LEU A 68 -5.39 9.48 -7.08
CA LEU A 68 -5.68 8.04 -7.25
C LEU A 68 -5.35 7.21 -6.00
N ARG A 69 -6.01 7.50 -4.86
CA ARG A 69 -5.87 6.75 -3.62
C ARG A 69 -6.33 5.30 -3.81
N GLY A 70 -5.49 4.33 -3.45
CA GLY A 70 -5.86 2.91 -3.47
C GLY A 70 -6.26 2.34 -4.83
N LYS A 71 -5.83 2.96 -5.94
CA LYS A 71 -6.29 2.64 -7.30
C LYS A 71 -5.19 2.13 -8.23
N ILE A 72 -3.95 1.99 -7.77
CA ILE A 72 -2.81 1.61 -8.62
C ILE A 72 -2.42 0.14 -8.40
N ILE A 73 -2.38 -0.64 -9.47
CA ILE A 73 -1.77 -1.98 -9.49
C ILE A 73 -0.45 -1.88 -10.26
N ILE A 74 0.63 -2.43 -9.71
CA ILE A 74 1.93 -2.52 -10.41
C ILE A 74 2.06 -3.94 -10.95
N ILE A 75 2.32 -4.08 -12.26
CA ILE A 75 2.54 -5.36 -12.91
C ILE A 75 3.93 -5.35 -13.55
N PHE A 76 4.70 -6.42 -13.35
CA PHE A 76 6.03 -6.59 -13.93
C PHE A 76 5.96 -7.54 -15.13
N ASN A 77 6.00 -6.99 -16.34
CA ASN A 77 5.87 -7.74 -17.59
C ASN A 77 7.25 -8.21 -18.09
N GLY A 78 7.32 -9.40 -18.69
CA GLY A 78 8.54 -10.03 -19.19
C GLY A 78 9.19 -11.02 -18.21
N TYR A 79 8.55 -11.26 -17.06
CA TYR A 79 8.97 -12.23 -16.04
C TYR A 79 8.07 -13.48 -15.99
N GLU A 80 7.20 -13.68 -16.98
CA GLU A 80 6.19 -14.76 -16.98
C GLU A 80 6.79 -16.17 -17.00
N GLN A 81 8.02 -16.29 -17.48
CA GLN A 81 8.78 -17.55 -17.51
C GLN A 81 9.74 -17.69 -16.31
N ASP A 82 9.82 -16.68 -15.43
CA ASP A 82 10.58 -16.77 -14.21
C ASP A 82 9.82 -17.67 -13.21
N ARG A 83 10.51 -18.67 -12.67
CA ARG A 83 9.92 -19.60 -11.70
C ARG A 83 9.83 -18.98 -10.30
N ARG A 84 10.57 -17.91 -10.06
CA ARG A 84 10.56 -17.15 -8.81
C ARG A 84 9.38 -16.21 -8.82
N GLU A 85 8.93 -15.87 -7.63
CA GLU A 85 7.88 -14.87 -7.49
C GLU A 85 8.43 -13.46 -7.50
N VAL A 86 7.57 -12.50 -7.80
CA VAL A 86 7.96 -11.10 -8.07
C VAL A 86 8.88 -10.54 -6.96
N TYR A 87 8.56 -10.82 -5.70
CA TYR A 87 9.33 -10.38 -4.54
C TYR A 87 10.60 -11.20 -4.25
N GLN A 88 10.86 -12.27 -5.01
CA GLN A 88 12.10 -13.07 -4.97
C GLN A 88 13.06 -12.70 -6.11
N VAL A 89 12.59 -11.97 -7.11
CA VAL A 89 13.39 -11.50 -8.24
C VAL A 89 14.17 -10.25 -7.82
N ARG A 90 15.49 -10.39 -7.63
CA ARG A 90 16.34 -9.34 -7.03
C ARG A 90 16.33 -8.01 -7.78
N GLU A 91 16.27 -8.06 -9.10
CA GLU A 91 16.18 -6.88 -9.94
C GLU A 91 14.86 -6.11 -9.71
N ILE A 92 13.75 -6.83 -9.50
CA ILE A 92 12.45 -6.23 -9.14
C ILE A 92 12.53 -5.63 -7.74
N THR A 93 13.05 -6.36 -6.74
CA THR A 93 13.11 -5.85 -5.37
C THR A 93 13.96 -4.59 -5.27
N ASN A 94 15.11 -4.56 -5.94
CA ASN A 94 15.96 -3.37 -6.05
C ASN A 94 15.23 -2.20 -6.75
N TRP A 95 14.44 -2.49 -7.78
CA TRP A 95 13.68 -1.48 -8.50
C TRP A 95 12.57 -0.88 -7.64
N VAL A 96 11.83 -1.72 -6.88
CA VAL A 96 10.78 -1.28 -5.94
C VAL A 96 11.36 -0.47 -4.78
N ASP A 97 12.51 -0.86 -4.23
CA ASP A 97 13.21 -0.08 -3.21
C ASP A 97 13.59 1.33 -3.72
N ARG A 98 14.12 1.42 -4.95
CA ARG A 98 14.39 2.71 -5.60
C ARG A 98 13.13 3.51 -5.86
N LEU A 99 12.03 2.85 -6.24
CA LEU A 99 10.74 3.51 -6.42
C LEU A 99 10.26 4.11 -5.10
N LEU A 100 10.28 3.35 -4.01
CA LEU A 100 9.88 3.83 -2.68
C LEU A 100 10.72 5.02 -2.22
N LYS A 101 12.04 5.00 -2.46
CA LYS A 101 12.92 6.14 -2.14
C LYS A 101 12.53 7.42 -2.86
N ASN A 102 12.02 7.32 -4.09
CA ASN A 102 11.58 8.47 -4.90
C ASN A 102 10.10 8.82 -4.70
N VAL A 103 9.27 7.85 -4.29
CA VAL A 103 7.84 8.00 -3.99
C VAL A 103 7.58 7.44 -2.59
N PRO A 104 7.96 8.14 -1.50
CA PRO A 104 7.88 7.59 -0.14
C PRO A 104 6.46 7.22 0.31
N HIS A 105 5.46 7.85 -0.30
CA HIS A 105 4.04 7.62 -0.05
C HIS A 105 3.42 6.62 -1.04
N LEU A 106 4.22 5.75 -1.65
CA LEU A 106 3.77 4.74 -2.62
C LEU A 106 2.49 4.00 -2.17
N PHE A 107 2.44 3.59 -0.90
CA PHE A 107 1.32 2.84 -0.31
C PHE A 107 0.00 3.63 -0.21
N TYR A 108 0.02 4.95 -0.41
CA TYR A 108 -1.21 5.74 -0.58
C TYR A 108 -1.95 5.37 -1.88
N PHE A 109 -1.19 5.03 -2.93
CA PHE A 109 -1.75 4.77 -4.26
C PHE A 109 -2.10 3.31 -4.49
N LEU A 110 -1.41 2.37 -3.84
CA LEU A 110 -1.52 0.95 -4.15
C LEU A 110 -2.92 0.41 -3.81
N SER A 111 -3.52 -0.27 -4.79
CA SER A 111 -4.75 -1.02 -4.57
C SER A 111 -4.47 -2.25 -3.68
N ARG A 112 -5.51 -2.65 -2.95
CA ARG A 112 -5.57 -3.95 -2.25
C ARG A 112 -5.86 -5.10 -3.21
N ASP A 113 -6.41 -4.80 -4.38
CA ASP A 113 -6.69 -5.78 -5.41
C ASP A 113 -5.42 -6.43 -5.94
N ASN A 114 -5.53 -7.68 -6.39
CA ASN A 114 -4.45 -8.44 -7.03
C ASN A 114 -3.16 -8.47 -6.21
N TYR A 115 -3.26 -8.42 -4.87
CA TYR A 115 -2.12 -8.45 -3.96
C TYR A 115 -1.08 -7.36 -4.22
N ALA A 116 -1.42 -6.28 -4.93
CA ALA A 116 -0.45 -5.28 -5.38
C ALA A 116 0.31 -4.63 -4.22
N MET A 117 -0.42 -4.28 -3.15
CA MET A 117 0.17 -3.73 -1.92
C MET A 117 1.09 -4.75 -1.22
N ARG A 118 0.67 -6.01 -1.11
CA ARG A 118 1.45 -7.09 -0.48
C ARG A 118 2.73 -7.41 -1.26
N ILE A 119 2.65 -7.50 -2.58
CA ILE A 119 3.81 -7.75 -3.44
C ILE A 119 4.84 -6.63 -3.27
N ALA A 120 4.41 -5.36 -3.31
CA ALA A 120 5.30 -4.23 -3.09
C ALA A 120 5.93 -4.28 -1.68
N PHE A 121 5.15 -4.62 -0.65
CA PHE A 121 5.66 -4.80 0.71
C PHE A 121 6.69 -5.93 0.82
N PHE A 122 6.44 -7.10 0.22
CA PHE A 122 7.40 -8.19 0.24
C PHE A 122 8.69 -7.88 -0.52
N CYS A 123 8.62 -7.08 -1.60
CA CYS A 123 9.83 -6.59 -2.28
C CYS A 123 10.72 -5.72 -1.38
N LEU A 124 10.14 -5.08 -0.35
CA LEU A 124 10.82 -4.21 0.60
C LEU A 124 11.21 -4.94 1.90
N SER A 125 10.80 -6.20 2.04
CA SER A 125 10.97 -6.98 3.26
C SER A 125 12.08 -8.01 3.08
N GLU A 126 12.73 -8.40 4.17
CA GLU A 126 13.61 -9.56 4.18
C GLU A 126 12.75 -10.81 4.40
N VAL A 127 12.42 -11.48 3.30
CA VAL A 127 11.64 -12.72 3.32
C VAL A 127 12.53 -13.85 3.84
N VAL A 128 12.17 -14.40 5.00
CA VAL A 128 12.93 -15.47 5.67
C VAL A 128 12.43 -16.87 5.34
N GLY A 129 11.24 -16.98 4.74
CA GLY A 129 10.67 -18.27 4.37
C GLY A 129 9.39 -18.15 3.56
N ARG A 130 8.99 -19.26 2.96
CA ARG A 130 7.71 -19.39 2.27
C ARG A 130 7.16 -20.80 2.45
N SER A 131 5.87 -20.90 2.78
CA SER A 131 5.12 -22.16 2.81
C SER A 131 3.82 -21.99 2.03
N GLY A 132 3.74 -22.58 0.83
CA GLY A 132 2.57 -22.40 -0.05
C GLY A 132 2.36 -20.92 -0.43
N MET A 133 1.23 -20.34 -0.01
CA MET A 133 0.91 -18.92 -0.22
C MET A 133 1.40 -18.01 0.92
N GLU A 134 1.87 -18.59 2.03
CA GLU A 134 2.31 -17.83 3.19
C GLU A 134 3.76 -17.40 3.04
N VAL A 135 4.01 -16.10 3.19
CA VAL A 135 5.33 -15.49 3.15
C VAL A 135 5.72 -15.10 4.56
N SER A 136 6.83 -15.64 5.05
CA SER A 136 7.32 -15.37 6.39
C SER A 136 8.35 -14.24 6.35
N ILE A 137 8.13 -13.22 7.17
CA ILE A 137 9.08 -12.14 7.46
C ILE A 137 9.30 -12.09 8.98
N THR A 138 10.41 -11.52 9.44
CA THR A 138 10.60 -11.37 10.88
C THR A 138 9.57 -10.39 11.45
N LYS A 139 8.94 -10.74 12.60
CA LYS A 139 7.88 -9.91 13.21
C LYS A 139 8.33 -8.48 13.46
N GLU A 140 9.54 -8.31 14.03
CA GLU A 140 10.09 -6.99 14.35
C GLU A 140 10.28 -6.12 13.10
N GLN A 141 10.86 -6.69 12.03
CA GLN A 141 11.06 -5.97 10.78
C GLN A 141 9.75 -5.67 10.09
N GLY A 142 8.84 -6.65 10.01
CA GLY A 142 7.51 -6.49 9.43
C GLY A 142 6.78 -5.33 10.09
N ARG A 143 6.71 -5.33 11.43
CA ARG A 143 6.10 -4.24 12.21
C ARG A 143 6.70 -2.88 11.85
N ARG A 144 8.03 -2.75 11.88
CA ARG A 144 8.73 -1.49 11.58
C ARG A 144 8.45 -1.00 10.16
N LEU A 145 8.46 -1.90 9.19
CA LEU A 145 8.22 -1.56 7.80
C LEU A 145 6.75 -1.15 7.58
N ILE A 146 5.80 -1.88 8.15
CA ILE A 146 4.37 -1.55 8.10
C ILE A 146 4.14 -0.15 8.68
N GLU A 147 4.62 0.12 9.90
CA GLU A 147 4.47 1.45 10.51
C GLU A 147 5.10 2.55 9.65
N LYS A 148 6.27 2.29 9.06
CA LYS A 148 6.97 3.24 8.19
C LYS A 148 6.17 3.58 6.93
N VAL A 149 5.64 2.57 6.24
CA VAL A 149 4.88 2.80 4.99
C VAL A 149 3.52 3.41 5.28
N THR A 150 2.84 2.99 6.35
CA THR A 150 1.56 3.57 6.80
C THR A 150 1.74 5.03 7.17
N LYS A 151 2.76 5.36 7.98
CA LYS A 151 3.06 6.74 8.35
C LYS A 151 3.36 7.61 7.13
N SER A 152 4.13 7.10 6.18
CA SER A 152 4.48 7.84 4.96
C SER A 152 3.26 8.11 4.07
N ALA A 153 2.36 7.12 3.95
CA ALA A 153 1.08 7.29 3.25
C ALA A 153 0.18 8.33 3.94
N LEU A 154 0.12 8.32 5.27
CA LEU A 154 -0.68 9.28 6.06
C LEU A 154 -0.13 10.70 6.00
N VAL A 155 1.19 10.88 5.99
CA VAL A 155 1.81 12.20 5.76
C VAL A 155 1.35 12.78 4.42
N TYR A 156 1.30 11.95 3.38
CA TYR A 156 0.79 12.39 2.09
C TYR A 156 -0.72 12.63 2.08
N ALA A 157 -1.53 11.76 2.71
CA ALA A 157 -2.98 11.96 2.82
C ALA A 157 -3.32 13.32 3.45
N LYS A 158 -2.61 13.71 4.52
CA LYS A 158 -2.75 15.04 5.14
C LYS A 158 -2.37 16.17 4.19
N LYS A 159 -1.25 16.03 3.46
CA LYS A 159 -0.82 17.01 2.45
C LYS A 159 -1.85 17.14 1.32
N SER A 160 -2.50 16.05 0.96
CA SER A 160 -3.56 15.98 -0.06
C SER A 160 -4.92 16.49 0.45
N LYS A 161 -5.01 16.82 1.75
CA LYS A 161 -6.20 17.30 2.45
C LYS A 161 -7.31 16.25 2.56
N ASP A 162 -6.94 14.97 2.63
CA ASP A 162 -7.87 13.89 2.94
C ASP A 162 -8.47 14.13 4.33
N SER A 163 -9.77 13.87 4.47
CA SER A 163 -10.49 14.03 5.74
C SER A 163 -9.96 13.07 6.81
N PRO A 164 -10.22 13.33 8.11
CA PRO A 164 -9.85 12.40 9.18
C PRO A 164 -10.35 10.98 8.93
N ALA A 165 -11.61 10.81 8.52
CA ALA A 165 -12.19 9.49 8.24
C ALA A 165 -11.45 8.75 7.11
N GLU A 166 -11.03 9.46 6.07
CA GLU A 166 -10.24 8.91 4.97
C GLU A 166 -8.82 8.51 5.39
N GLN A 167 -8.19 9.31 6.26
CA GLN A 167 -6.89 8.96 6.83
C GLN A 167 -6.99 7.70 7.69
N TRP A 168 -8.05 7.57 8.49
CA TRP A 168 -8.32 6.37 9.28
C TRP A 168 -8.54 5.15 8.40
N SER A 169 -9.43 5.24 7.42
CA SER A 169 -9.71 4.16 6.46
C SER A 169 -8.45 3.72 5.70
N LEU A 170 -7.59 4.67 5.30
CA LEU A 170 -6.30 4.36 4.66
C LEU A 170 -5.37 3.59 5.61
N ALA A 171 -5.24 4.05 6.86
CA ALA A 171 -4.36 3.41 7.83
C ALA A 171 -4.82 1.98 8.14
N GLU A 172 -6.11 1.79 8.41
CA GLU A 172 -6.70 0.47 8.65
C GLU A 172 -6.51 -0.45 7.45
N SER A 173 -6.75 0.07 6.24
CA SER A 173 -6.54 -0.70 5.01
C SER A 173 -5.11 -1.19 4.87
N ILE A 174 -4.10 -0.35 5.11
CA ILE A 174 -2.69 -0.76 5.01
C ILE A 174 -2.33 -1.74 6.13
N LEU A 175 -2.76 -1.48 7.37
CA LEU A 175 -2.43 -2.33 8.53
C LEU A 175 -3.05 -3.72 8.41
N ASP A 176 -4.30 -3.81 7.98
CA ASP A 176 -5.02 -5.05 7.73
C ASP A 176 -4.39 -5.82 6.56
N GLU A 177 -4.20 -5.15 5.42
CA GLU A 177 -3.66 -5.77 4.21
C GLU A 177 -2.25 -6.34 4.45
N LEU A 178 -1.41 -5.63 5.19
CA LEU A 178 -0.03 -6.04 5.48
C LEU A 178 0.11 -6.90 6.74
N GLY A 179 -0.98 -7.18 7.44
CA GLY A 179 -0.98 -8.07 8.59
C GLY A 179 -0.22 -7.52 9.81
N TYR A 180 -0.51 -6.28 10.22
CA TYR A 180 0.14 -5.67 11.37
C TYR A 180 -0.10 -6.45 12.68
N GLU A 181 -1.31 -6.94 12.91
CA GLU A 181 -1.67 -7.66 14.15
C GLU A 181 -0.84 -8.94 14.35
N GLN A 182 -0.49 -9.64 13.26
CA GLN A 182 0.36 -10.83 13.30
C GLN A 182 1.81 -10.52 13.71
N THR A 183 2.22 -9.25 13.70
CA THR A 183 3.56 -8.82 14.11
C THR A 183 3.67 -8.46 15.60
N VAL A 184 2.54 -8.32 16.29
CA VAL A 184 2.48 -7.88 17.70
C VAL A 184 2.30 -9.07 18.65
N GLN A 185 1.62 -10.13 18.22
CA GLN A 185 1.54 -11.43 18.89
C GLN A 185 2.90 -12.13 18.88
#